data_AF-A0A0H5BPK7-F1
#
_entry.id   AF-A0A0H5BPK7-F1
#
_cell.length_a   1.000
_cell.length_b   1.000
_cell.length_c   1.000
_cell.angle_alpha   90.00
_cell.angle_beta   90.00
_cell.angle_gamma   90.00
#
_symmetry.space_group_name_H-M   'P 1'
#
loop_
_entity.id
_entity.type
_entity.pdbx_description
1 polymer ?
#
loop_
_entity_poly.entity_id
_entity_poly.type
_entity_poly.pdbx_seq_one_letter_code
_entity_poly.pdbx_strand_id
1 'polypeptide(L)' 'MNEQLQALLERLKNAQRELLTQCAQADTLPSDKTLRKIADLEGAISAVEMMLGE' A
#
# COMPACT_ATOMS: atom_id res chain seq x y z
N MET A 1 -17.10 11.25 3.76
CA MET A 1 -16.17 10.46 4.59
C MET A 1 -15.86 9.11 3.94
N ASN A 2 -16.87 8.26 3.70
CA ASN A 2 -16.66 6.93 3.10
C ASN A 2 -16.00 7.01 1.69
N GLU A 3 -16.47 7.88 0.79
CA GLU A 3 -15.84 8.10 -0.53
C GLU A 3 -14.38 8.60 -0.45
N GLN A 4 -14.05 9.42 0.56
CA GLN A 4 -12.69 9.93 0.76
C GLN A 4 -11.75 8.83 1.27
N LEU A 5 -12.26 7.95 2.14
CA LEU A 5 -11.54 6.76 2.63
C LEU A 5 -11.34 5.74 1.51
N GLN A 6 -12.34 5.51 0.65
CA GLN A 6 -12.18 4.68 -0.55
C GLN A 6 -11.11 5.23 -1.50
N ALA A 7 -11.15 6.55 -1.78
CA ALA A 7 -10.15 7.20 -2.60
C ALA A 7 -8.74 7.16 -1.96
N LEU A 8 -8.65 7.19 -0.62
CA LEU A 8 -7.38 6.98 0.09
C LEU A 8 -6.90 5.54 -0.04
N LEU A 9 -7.77 4.56 0.15
CA LEU A 9 -7.48 3.13 0.04
C LEU A 9 -6.89 2.79 -1.33
N GLU A 10 -7.53 3.27 -2.40
CA GLU A 10 -7.05 3.05 -3.77
C GLU A 10 -5.65 3.64 -4.00
N ARG A 11 -5.39 4.84 -3.48
CA ARG A 11 -4.06 5.46 -3.57
C ARG A 11 -3.00 4.68 -2.80
N LEU A 12 -3.32 4.16 -1.62
CA LEU A 12 -2.40 3.35 -0.82
C LEU A 12 -2.08 2.02 -1.51
N LYS A 13 -3.11 1.33 -2.03
CA LYS A 13 -2.94 0.08 -2.80
C LYS A 13 -2.13 0.29 -4.06
N ASN A 14 -2.35 1.38 -4.79
CA ASN A 14 -1.57 1.74 -5.97
C ASN A 14 -0.10 1.99 -5.62
N ALA A 15 0.18 2.77 -4.57
CA ALA A 15 1.56 3.04 -4.13
C ALA A 15 2.32 1.76 -3.75
N GLN A 16 1.65 0.84 -3.05
CA GLN A 16 2.25 -0.46 -2.72
C GLN A 16 2.50 -1.31 -3.96
N ARG A 17 1.52 -1.39 -4.86
CA ARG A 17 1.65 -2.13 -6.13
C ARG A 17 2.79 -1.59 -6.97
N GLU A 18 2.96 -0.28 -7.04
CA GLU A 18 4.07 0.35 -7.77
C GLU A 18 5.43 -0.07 -7.22
N LEU A 19 5.62 -0.07 -5.89
CA LEU A 19 6.87 -0.50 -5.27
C LEU A 19 7.18 -1.97 -5.57
N LEU A 20 6.19 -2.85 -5.46
CA LEU A 20 6.35 -4.28 -5.77
C LEU A 20 6.62 -4.51 -7.26
N THR A 21 5.92 -3.79 -8.13
CA THR A 21 6.07 -3.90 -9.59
C THR A 21 7.44 -3.42 -10.03
N GLN A 22 7.98 -2.34 -9.46
CA GLN A 22 9.33 -1.87 -9.76
C GLN A 22 10.39 -2.91 -9.41
N CYS A 23 10.28 -3.56 -8.24
CA CYS A 23 11.20 -4.64 -7.86
C CYS A 23 11.09 -5.85 -8.79
N ALA A 24 9.87 -6.25 -9.13
CA ALA A 24 9.62 -7.35 -10.06
C ALA A 24 10.17 -7.06 -11.47
N GLN A 25 9.98 -5.84 -11.98
CA GLN A 25 10.51 -5.40 -13.28
C GLN A 25 12.04 -5.35 -13.29
N ALA A 26 12.66 -5.03 -12.16
CA ALA A 26 14.11 -5.03 -12.01
C ALA A 26 14.69 -6.43 -11.78
N ASP A 27 13.87 -7.47 -11.66
CA ASP A 27 14.28 -8.83 -11.25
C ASP A 27 15.11 -8.83 -9.95
N THR A 28 14.67 -8.02 -8.98
CA THR A 28 15.35 -7.86 -7.69
C THR A 28 14.38 -7.99 -6.53
N LEU A 29 14.92 -8.40 -5.37
CA LEU A 29 14.18 -8.29 -4.12
C LEU A 29 14.10 -6.83 -3.66
N PRO A 30 13.02 -6.42 -2.98
CA PRO A 30 12.96 -5.10 -2.38
C PRO A 30 14.06 -4.94 -1.33
N SER A 31 14.72 -3.78 -1.33
CA SER A 31 15.65 -3.42 -0.24
C SER A 31 14.94 -3.40 1.12
N ASP A 32 15.67 -3.51 2.23
CA ASP A 32 15.09 -3.40 3.59
C ASP A 32 14.26 -2.12 3.76
N LYS A 33 14.72 -1.01 3.17
CA LYS A 33 13.99 0.26 3.17
C LYS A 33 12.68 0.16 2.39
N THR A 34 12.68 -0.55 1.25
CA THR A 34 11.46 -0.78 0.46
C THR A 34 10.50 -1.73 1.18
N LEU A 35 11.00 -2.80 1.81
CA LEU A 35 10.20 -3.71 2.63
C LEU A 35 9.53 -2.98 3.80
N ARG A 36 10.26 -2.10 4.50
CA ARG A 36 9.69 -1.27 5.57
C ARG A 36 8.55 -0.39 5.05
N LYS A 37 8.76 0.31 3.92
CA LYS A 37 7.71 1.12 3.30
C LYS A 37 6.47 0.31 2.92
N ILE A 38 6.66 -0.89 2.38
CA ILE A 38 5.55 -1.79 2.03
C ILE A 38 4.78 -2.18 3.31
N ALA A 39 5.48 -2.51 4.39
CA ALA A 39 4.85 -2.85 5.67
C ALA A 39 4.07 -1.66 6.26
N ASP A 40 4.61 -0.45 6.17
CA ASP A 40 3.92 0.76 6.64
C ASP A 40 2.65 1.03 5.80
N LEU A 41 2.70 0.79 4.49
CA LEU A 41 1.54 0.87 3.60
C LEU A 41 0.47 -0.17 3.94
N GLU A 42 0.86 -1.42 4.22
CA GLU A 42 -0.07 -2.48 4.65
C GLU A 42 -0.81 -2.11 5.95
N GLY A 43 -0.10 -1.54 6.91
CA GLY A 43 -0.71 -1.05 8.16
C GLY A 43 -1.74 0.05 7.91
N ALA A 44 -1.42 1.00 7.03
CA ALA A 44 -2.35 2.06 6.65
C ALA A 44 -3.56 1.54 5.87
N ILE A 45 -3.36 0.61 4.93
CA ILE A 45 -4.43 -0.06 4.17
C ILE A 45 -5.38 -0.75 5.13
N SER A 46 -4.86 -1.57 6.03
CA SER A 46 -5.65 -2.33 7.01
C SER A 46 -6.50 -1.40 7.89
N ALA A 47 -5.93 -0.28 8.34
CA ALA A 47 -6.66 0.71 9.14
C ALA A 47 -7.81 1.36 8.35
N VAL A 48 -7.58 1.72 7.08
CA VAL A 48 -8.63 2.31 6.23
C VAL A 48 -9.72 1.30 5.88
N GLU A 49 -9.35 0.04 5.60
CA GLU A 49 -10.32 -1.03 5.33
C GLU A 49 -11.20 -1.31 6.56
N MET A 50 -10.62 -1.30 7.76
CA MET A 50 -11.38 -1.42 9.01
C MET A 50 -12.40 -0.28 9.15
N MET A 51 -11.98 0.97 8.95
CA MET A 51 -12.88 2.14 9.04
C MET A 51 -13.98 2.17 7.97
N LEU A 52 -13.78 1.49 6.83
CA LEU A 52 -14.79 1.36 5.78
C LEU A 52 -15.81 0.25 6.05
N GLY A 53 -15.45 -0.72 6.89
CA GLY A 53 -16.32 -1.81 7.33
C GLY A 53 -17.16 -1.51 8.57
N GLU A 54 -16.89 -0.39 9.26
CA GLU A 54 -17.71 0.18 10.32
C GLU A 54 -18.87 1.04 9.76
#